data_AF-A0A7W0U985-F1
#
_entry.id   AF-A0A7W0U985-F1
#
_cell.length_a   1.000
_cell.length_b   1.000
_cell.length_c   1.000
_cell.angle_alpha   90.00
_cell.angle_beta   90.00
_cell.angle_gamma   90.00
#
_symmetry.space_group_name_H-M   'P 1'
#
loop_
_entity.id
_entity.type
_entity.pdbx_description
1 polymer ?
#
loop_
_entity_poly.entity_id
_entity_poly.type
_entity_poly.pdbx_seq_one_letter_code
_entity_poly.pdbx_strand_id
1 'polypeptide(L)'
;MAPRATRLLLRDFRNYERAEVALGEGLTVLTGPNGAGKTNLLEGLYFALVGRSCRTSAEREVVRGGAAAARLEVETVGTDCRSHRLEVGFSPGEPKRLALDGSVLERPPDPSVRPLASVFMPDRLALVKGPPSARRAHLDQLAATLWPARAATRSAYARALAQRNAALA
;
A
#
# COMPACT_ATOMS: atom_id res chain seq x y z
N MET A 1 -14.57 16.98 -3.76
CA MET A 1 -15.04 15.61 -3.48
C MET A 1 -13.88 14.82 -2.89
N ALA A 2 -14.10 13.83 -2.02
CA ALA A 2 -13.00 13.00 -1.54
C ALA A 2 -12.46 12.12 -2.69
N PRO A 3 -11.14 11.89 -2.78
CA PRO A 3 -10.58 11.07 -3.82
C PRO A 3 -11.04 9.62 -3.68
N ARG A 4 -11.31 8.95 -4.79
CA ARG A 4 -11.79 7.55 -4.80
C ARG A 4 -11.09 6.71 -5.85
N ALA A 5 -10.94 5.42 -5.57
CA ALA A 5 -10.48 4.45 -6.56
C ALA A 5 -11.67 3.98 -7.42
N THR A 6 -11.46 3.90 -8.73
CA THR A 6 -12.50 3.52 -9.71
C THR A 6 -12.17 2.23 -10.43
N ARG A 7 -10.90 1.83 -10.45
CA ARG A 7 -10.45 0.58 -11.08
C ARG A 7 -9.19 0.08 -10.43
N LEU A 8 -9.05 -1.24 -10.34
CA LEU A 8 -7.84 -1.94 -9.94
C LEU A 8 -7.42 -2.89 -11.05
N LEU A 9 -6.16 -2.83 -11.47
CA LEU A 9 -5.51 -3.83 -12.29
C LEU A 9 -4.37 -4.47 -11.51
N LEU A 10 -4.30 -5.80 -11.56
CA LEU A 10 -3.24 -6.59 -10.95
C LEU A 10 -2.58 -7.44 -12.04
N ARG A 11 -1.25 -7.54 -11.97
CA ARG A 11 -0.45 -8.50 -12.74
C ARG A 11 0.56 -9.16 -11.81
N ASP A 12 0.59 -10.50 -11.89
CA ASP A 12 1.48 -11.35 -11.12
C ASP A 12 1.50 -11.04 -9.61
N PHE A 13 0.31 -10.81 -9.04
CA PHE A 13 0.13 -10.46 -7.64
C PHE A 13 -0.57 -11.60 -6.89
N ARG A 14 0.07 -12.17 -5.86
CA ARG A 14 -0.43 -13.31 -5.08
C ARG A 14 -0.85 -14.48 -5.98
N ASN A 15 -2.15 -14.77 -6.06
CA ASN A 15 -2.71 -15.83 -6.90
C ASN A 15 -3.23 -15.31 -8.25
N TYR A 16 -3.14 -14.01 -8.52
CA TYR A 16 -3.59 -13.41 -9.77
C TYR A 16 -2.44 -13.29 -10.76
N GLU A 17 -2.52 -14.01 -11.88
CA GLU A 17 -1.70 -13.71 -13.06
C GLU A 17 -2.13 -12.37 -13.67
N ARG A 18 -3.44 -12.19 -13.86
CA ARG A 18 -4.06 -10.92 -14.21
C ARG A 18 -5.42 -10.80 -13.54
N ALA A 19 -5.74 -9.63 -13.02
CA ALA A 19 -7.09 -9.29 -12.58
C ALA A 19 -7.40 -7.83 -12.91
N GLU A 20 -8.66 -7.54 -13.17
CA GLU A 20 -9.13 -6.22 -13.53
C GLU A 20 -10.54 -6.03 -12.99
N VAL A 21 -10.71 -5.05 -12.11
CA VAL A 21 -11.96 -4.83 -11.36
C VAL A 21 -12.32 -3.36 -11.38
N ALA A 22 -13.53 -3.07 -11.85
CA ALA A 22 -14.15 -1.76 -11.66
C ALA A 22 -14.69 -1.64 -10.23
N LEU A 23 -14.45 -0.49 -9.61
CA LEU A 23 -14.90 -0.16 -8.26
C LEU A 23 -16.00 0.91 -8.40
N GLY A 24 -17.22 0.53 -8.00
CA GLY A 24 -18.35 1.45 -8.01
C GLY A 24 -18.25 2.50 -6.90
N GLU A 25 -19.10 3.52 -6.98
CA GLU A 25 -19.25 4.47 -5.89
C GLU A 25 -19.89 3.80 -4.67
N GLY A 26 -19.38 4.11 -3.47
CA GLY A 26 -19.89 3.54 -2.23
C GLY A 26 -19.42 2.10 -1.99
N LEU A 27 -20.37 1.19 -1.77
CA LEU A 27 -20.07 -0.18 -1.34
C LEU A 27 -19.84 -1.10 -2.54
N THR A 28 -18.63 -1.67 -2.63
CA THR A 28 -18.31 -2.78 -3.54
C THR A 28 -18.24 -4.08 -2.75
N VAL A 29 -19.03 -5.08 -3.12
CA VAL A 29 -19.06 -6.39 -2.46
C VAL A 29 -18.33 -7.42 -3.33
N LEU A 30 -17.28 -8.04 -2.78
CA LEU A 30 -16.62 -9.19 -3.39
C LEU A 30 -17.12 -10.49 -2.76
N THR A 31 -17.71 -11.36 -3.56
CA THR A 31 -18.24 -12.66 -3.15
C THR A 31 -17.63 -13.79 -3.96
N GLY A 32 -17.70 -15.02 -3.44
CA GLY A 32 -17.15 -16.22 -4.05
C GLY A 32 -16.62 -17.21 -3.01
N PRO A 33 -16.19 -18.41 -3.43
CA PRO A 33 -15.73 -19.45 -2.52
C PRO A 33 -14.47 -19.04 -1.74
N ASN A 34 -14.24 -19.69 -0.60
CA ASN A 34 -12.99 -19.52 0.15
C ASN A 34 -11.79 -19.93 -0.70
N GLY A 35 -10.69 -19.20 -0.59
CA GLY A 35 -9.50 -19.42 -1.43
C GLY A 35 -9.55 -18.79 -2.83
N ALA A 36 -10.68 -18.21 -3.27
CA ALA A 36 -10.80 -17.60 -4.60
C ALA A 36 -9.98 -16.31 -4.82
N GLY A 37 -9.20 -15.86 -3.84
CA GLY A 37 -8.37 -14.65 -3.96
C GLY A 37 -9.03 -13.35 -3.48
N LYS A 38 -10.26 -13.37 -2.95
CA LYS A 38 -10.96 -12.16 -2.46
C LYS A 38 -10.10 -11.28 -1.54
N THR A 39 -9.44 -11.89 -0.55
CA THR A 39 -8.53 -11.19 0.37
C THR A 39 -7.27 -10.69 -0.34
N ASN A 40 -6.76 -11.43 -1.34
CA ASN A 40 -5.60 -11.02 -2.13
C ASN A 40 -5.95 -9.81 -3.01
N LEU A 41 -7.20 -9.69 -3.49
CA LEU A 41 -7.64 -8.54 -4.26
C LEU A 41 -7.73 -7.28 -3.39
N LEU A 42 -8.30 -7.39 -2.18
CA LEU A 42 -8.29 -6.31 -1.20
C LEU A 42 -6.87 -5.92 -0.79
N GLU A 43 -5.99 -6.90 -0.62
CA GLU A 43 -4.56 -6.66 -0.37
C GLU A 43 -3.89 -5.94 -1.54
N GLY A 44 -4.22 -6.29 -2.79
CA GLY A 44 -3.71 -5.63 -3.98
C GLY A 44 -4.12 -4.15 -4.03
N LEU A 45 -5.40 -3.84 -3.78
CA LEU A 45 -5.86 -2.45 -3.69
C LEU A 45 -5.12 -1.68 -2.59
N TYR A 46 -5.01 -2.28 -1.39
CA TYR A 46 -4.27 -1.67 -0.29
C TYR A 46 -2.79 -1.47 -0.64
N PHE A 47 -2.15 -2.45 -1.28
CA PHE A 47 -0.75 -2.38 -1.68
C PHE A 47 -0.52 -1.29 -2.72
N ALA A 48 -1.41 -1.14 -3.71
CA ALA A 48 -1.29 -0.09 -4.71
C ALA A 48 -1.47 1.31 -4.12
N LEU A 49 -2.34 1.48 -3.12
CA LEU A 49 -2.58 2.77 -2.47
C LEU A 49 -1.56 3.10 -1.37
N VAL A 50 -1.04 2.10 -0.66
CA VAL A 50 -0.22 2.30 0.55
C VAL A 50 1.25 1.89 0.33
N GLY A 51 1.53 1.12 -0.71
CA GLY A 51 2.87 0.65 -1.07
C GLY A 51 3.41 -0.44 -0.17
N ARG A 52 2.57 -1.12 0.62
CA ARG A 52 2.96 -2.22 1.53
C ARG A 52 1.81 -3.21 1.68
N SER A 53 2.14 -4.46 1.98
CA SER A 53 1.13 -5.46 2.33
C SER A 53 0.47 -5.12 3.67
N CYS A 54 -0.84 -5.35 3.76
CA CYS A 54 -1.59 -5.29 5.02
C CYS A 54 -1.53 -6.60 5.84
N ARG A 55 -0.93 -7.66 5.30
CA ARG A 55 -0.95 -9.03 5.86
C ARG A 55 0.43 -9.54 6.23
N THR A 56 1.47 -9.20 5.47
CA THR A 56 2.82 -9.73 5.65
C THR A 56 3.86 -8.61 5.63
N SER A 57 4.92 -8.77 6.42
CA SER A 57 6.14 -7.94 6.30
C SER A 57 7.10 -8.47 5.24
N ALA A 58 6.93 -9.73 4.81
CA ALA A 58 7.75 -10.34 3.78
C ALA A 58 7.17 -9.99 2.40
N GLU A 59 7.50 -8.79 1.90
CA GLU A 59 6.90 -8.25 0.67
C GLU A 59 7.16 -9.13 -0.56
N ARG A 60 8.23 -9.96 -0.59
CA ARG A 60 8.44 -10.96 -1.66
C ARG A 60 7.22 -11.86 -1.90
N GLU A 61 6.43 -12.12 -0.86
CA GLU A 61 5.26 -12.99 -0.93
C GLU A 61 4.08 -12.37 -1.68
N VAL A 62 4.14 -11.07 -2.00
CA VAL A 62 3.09 -10.42 -2.81
C VAL A 62 3.24 -10.74 -4.29
N VAL A 63 4.42 -11.19 -4.73
CA VAL A 63 4.68 -11.61 -6.11
C VAL A 63 4.16 -13.03 -6.31
N ARG A 64 3.49 -13.27 -7.43
CA ARG A 64 2.98 -14.61 -7.78
C ARG A 64 4.12 -15.62 -7.90
N GLY A 65 3.87 -16.84 -7.44
CA GLY A 65 4.84 -17.93 -7.58
C GLY A 65 5.22 -18.15 -9.05
N GLY A 66 6.53 -18.16 -9.33
CA GLY A 66 7.09 -18.29 -10.68
C GLY A 66 7.20 -16.98 -11.47
N ALA A 67 6.73 -15.84 -10.94
CA ALA A 67 6.91 -14.53 -11.57
C ALA A 67 8.12 -13.78 -10.98
N ALA A 68 8.73 -12.91 -11.80
CA ALA A 68 9.88 -12.10 -11.37
C ALA A 68 9.46 -10.82 -10.63
N ALA A 69 8.27 -10.29 -10.94
CA ALA A 69 7.79 -9.02 -10.41
C ALA A 69 6.26 -9.00 -10.37
N ALA A 70 5.69 -8.09 -9.59
CA ALA A 70 4.28 -7.75 -9.58
C ALA A 70 4.09 -6.30 -10.07
N ARG A 71 3.00 -6.06 -10.79
CA ARG A 71 2.57 -4.71 -11.20
C ARG A 71 1.12 -4.50 -10.80
N LEU A 72 0.86 -3.38 -10.15
CA LEU A 72 -0.48 -2.96 -9.76
C LEU A 72 -0.75 -1.59 -10.33
N GLU A 73 -1.97 -1.37 -10.81
CA GLU A 73 -2.44 -0.07 -11.27
C GLU A 73 -3.78 0.23 -10.63
N VAL A 74 -3.97 1.47 -10.16
CA VAL A 74 -5.24 1.95 -9.64
C VAL A 74 -5.61 3.22 -10.37
N GLU A 75 -6.77 3.21 -11.02
CA GLU A 75 -7.39 4.44 -11.50
C GLU A 75 -8.13 5.09 -10.33
N THR A 76 -7.99 6.40 -10.21
CA THR A 76 -8.60 7.20 -9.16
C THR A 76 -9.22 8.46 -9.73
N VAL A 77 -10.21 9.00 -9.05
CA VAL A 77 -10.71 10.36 -9.28
C VAL A 77 -10.22 11.24 -8.14
N GLY A 78 -9.48 12.28 -8.47
CA GLY A 78 -8.91 13.23 -7.53
C GLY A 78 -9.92 14.23 -6.96
N THR A 79 -9.47 15.03 -6.00
CA THR A 79 -10.27 16.14 -5.44
C THR A 79 -10.62 17.21 -6.48
N ASP A 80 -9.83 17.29 -7.55
CA ASP A 80 -10.00 18.13 -8.74
C ASP A 80 -10.94 17.53 -9.79
N CYS A 81 -11.58 16.40 -9.48
CA CYS A 81 -12.47 15.64 -10.36
C CYS A 81 -11.79 15.09 -11.63
N ARG A 82 -10.45 15.02 -11.67
CA ARG A 82 -9.72 14.41 -12.79
C ARG A 82 -9.39 12.96 -12.51
N SER A 83 -9.25 12.18 -13.59
CA SER A 83 -8.77 10.80 -13.51
C SER A 83 -7.25 10.78 -13.39
N HIS A 84 -6.75 9.97 -12.47
CA HIS A 84 -5.33 9.71 -12.30
C HIS A 84 -5.05 8.21 -12.27
N ARG A 85 -3.92 7.81 -12.85
CA ARG A 85 -3.43 6.44 -12.84
C ARG A 85 -2.22 6.33 -11.93
N LEU A 86 -2.38 5.60 -10.82
CA LEU A 86 -1.32 5.28 -9.89
C LEU A 86 -0.78 3.89 -10.23
N GLU A 87 0.54 3.78 -10.39
CA GLU A 87 1.19 2.51 -10.74
C GLU A 87 2.22 2.15 -9.67
N VAL A 88 2.22 0.88 -9.27
CA VAL A 88 3.21 0.30 -8.33
C VAL A 88 3.81 -0.94 -8.97
N GLY A 89 5.11 -0.87 -9.28
CA GLY A 89 5.93 -2.00 -9.68
C GLY A 89 6.78 -2.49 -8.51
N PHE A 90 6.86 -3.80 -8.33
CA PHE A 90 7.67 -4.41 -7.28
C PHE A 90 8.36 -5.69 -7.77
N SER A 91 9.69 -5.69 -7.69
CA SER A 91 10.53 -6.87 -7.88
C SER A 91 11.26 -7.18 -6.56
N PRO A 92 11.31 -8.44 -6.10
CA PRO A 92 12.01 -8.77 -4.86
C PRO A 92 13.49 -8.37 -4.94
N GLY A 93 13.98 -7.65 -3.93
CA GLY A 93 15.35 -7.14 -3.88
C GLY A 93 15.57 -5.78 -4.53
N GLU A 94 14.57 -5.24 -5.25
CA GLU A 94 14.60 -3.90 -5.83
C GLU A 94 13.71 -2.92 -5.05
N PRO A 95 14.02 -1.61 -5.09
CA PRO A 95 13.10 -0.59 -4.61
C PRO A 95 11.80 -0.60 -5.44
N LYS A 96 10.68 -0.30 -4.78
CA LYS A 96 9.38 -0.16 -5.45
C LYS A 96 9.44 1.01 -6.44
N ARG A 97 8.90 0.80 -7.63
CA ARG A 97 8.74 1.84 -8.65
C ARG A 97 7.32 2.38 -8.55
N LEU A 98 7.20 3.69 -8.33
CA LEU A 98 5.93 4.39 -8.27
C LEU A 98 5.81 5.27 -9.50
N ALA A 99 4.62 5.33 -10.11
CA ALA A 99 4.33 6.33 -11.13
C ALA A 99 2.93 6.90 -10.96
N LEU A 100 2.75 8.14 -11.39
CA LEU A 100 1.47 8.84 -11.49
C LEU A 100 1.36 9.39 -12.90
N ASP A 101 0.31 8.98 -13.61
CA ASP A 101 0.02 9.43 -14.97
C ASP A 101 1.22 9.24 -15.93
N GLY A 102 1.93 8.11 -15.75
CA GLY A 102 3.13 7.75 -16.52
C GLY A 102 4.44 8.39 -16.04
N SER A 103 4.39 9.35 -15.11
CA SER A 103 5.59 10.00 -14.55
C SER A 103 6.09 9.26 -13.32
N VAL A 104 7.38 8.88 -13.31
CA VAL A 104 8.00 8.18 -12.17
C VAL A 104 8.08 9.11 -10.95
N LEU A 105 7.73 8.59 -9.78
CA LEU A 105 7.74 9.31 -8.51
C LEU A 105 8.77 8.74 -7.54
N GLU A 106 9.44 9.62 -6.81
CA GLU A 106 10.32 9.24 -5.68
C GLU A 106 9.54 8.96 -4.39
N ARG A 107 8.30 9.48 -4.30
CA ARG A 107 7.47 9.41 -3.10
C ARG A 107 6.02 9.12 -3.48
N PRO A 108 5.22 8.53 -2.58
CA PRO A 108 3.79 8.34 -2.83
C PRO A 108 3.11 9.66 -3.16
N PRO A 109 2.14 9.65 -4.10
CA PRO A 109 1.43 10.87 -4.49
C PRO A 109 0.56 11.41 -3.34
N ASP A 110 0.23 12.69 -3.46
CA ASP A 110 -0.53 13.43 -2.46
C ASP A 110 -1.93 12.81 -2.22
N PRO A 111 -2.45 12.86 -0.98
CA PRO A 111 -3.79 12.35 -0.69
C PRO A 111 -4.91 12.97 -1.52
N SER A 112 -4.71 14.13 -2.16
CA SER A 112 -5.67 14.75 -3.09
C SER A 112 -5.96 13.92 -4.34
N VAL A 113 -5.02 13.06 -4.77
CA VAL A 113 -5.18 12.15 -5.92
C VAL A 113 -5.07 10.68 -5.51
N ARG A 114 -4.51 10.40 -4.34
CA ARG A 114 -4.36 9.05 -3.78
C ARG A 114 -5.33 8.83 -2.61
N PRO A 115 -6.40 8.06 -2.80
CA PRO A 115 -7.31 7.73 -1.70
C PRO A 115 -6.58 7.10 -0.52
N LEU A 116 -6.89 7.57 0.69
CA LEU A 116 -6.39 6.94 1.91
C LEU A 116 -7.11 5.60 2.11
N ALA A 117 -6.35 4.54 2.37
CA ALA A 117 -6.88 3.21 2.59
C ALA A 117 -6.70 2.79 4.05
N SER A 118 -7.80 2.36 4.68
CA SER A 118 -7.79 1.62 5.94
C SER A 118 -8.30 0.21 5.67
N VAL A 119 -7.82 -0.76 6.45
CA VAL A 119 -8.17 -2.16 6.27
C VAL A 119 -8.53 -2.78 7.62
N PHE A 120 -9.69 -3.44 7.64
CA PHE A 120 -10.15 -4.24 8.76
C PHE A 120 -9.90 -5.70 8.41
N MET A 121 -8.94 -6.32 9.10
CA MET A 121 -8.56 -7.74 8.92
C MET A 121 -8.41 -8.37 10.32
N PRO A 122 -8.66 -9.68 10.47
CA PRO A 122 -8.43 -10.38 11.73
C PRO A 122 -7.04 -10.13 12.33
N ASP A 123 -6.01 -10.12 11.48
CA ASP A 123 -4.61 -9.91 11.87
C ASP A 123 -4.35 -8.51 12.48
N ARG A 124 -5.23 -7.52 12.23
CA ARG A 124 -5.15 -6.18 12.83
C ARG A 124 -5.47 -6.16 14.32
N LEU A 125 -5.97 -7.25 14.91
CA LEU A 125 -6.10 -7.41 16.36
C LEU A 125 -4.77 -7.22 17.11
N ALA A 126 -3.63 -7.41 16.44
CA ALA A 126 -2.31 -7.09 16.98
C ALA A 126 -2.13 -5.61 17.37
N LEU A 127 -2.91 -4.69 16.82
CA LEU A 127 -2.89 -3.29 17.27
C LEU A 127 -3.43 -3.15 18.70
N VAL A 128 -4.41 -3.97 19.07
CA VAL A 128 -5.06 -3.95 20.38
C VAL A 128 -4.29 -4.83 21.37
N LYS A 129 -4.07 -6.09 21.02
CA LYS A 129 -3.50 -7.10 21.93
C LYS A 129 -1.99 -7.29 21.80
N GLY A 130 -1.38 -6.69 20.78
CA GLY A 130 0.04 -6.85 20.49
C GLY A 130 0.95 -5.83 21.19
N PRO A 131 2.26 -5.92 20.90
CA PRO A 131 3.26 -5.08 21.55
C PRO A 131 3.13 -3.60 21.15
N PRO A 132 3.66 -2.68 21.98
CA PRO A 132 3.69 -1.25 21.65
C PRO A 132 4.36 -0.92 20.31
N SER A 133 5.31 -1.75 19.86
CA SER A 133 5.98 -1.58 18.57
C SER A 133 5.01 -1.62 17.39
N ALA A 134 4.00 -2.50 17.42
CA ALA A 134 2.99 -2.59 16.36
C ALA A 134 2.13 -1.32 16.28
N ARG A 135 1.70 -0.79 17.43
CA ARG A 135 0.94 0.48 17.51
C ARG A 135 1.76 1.67 17.01
N ARG A 136 3.03 1.76 17.42
CA ARG A 136 3.94 2.83 16.94
C ARG A 136 4.16 2.73 15.43
N ALA A 137 4.42 1.55 14.90
CA ALA A 137 4.61 1.35 13.47
C ALA A 137 3.35 1.74 12.66
N HIS A 138 2.16 1.42 13.17
CA HIS A 138 0.90 1.84 12.56
C HIS A 138 0.70 3.36 12.58
N LEU A 139 0.94 4.00 13.74
CA LEU A 139 0.82 5.45 13.88
C LEU A 139 1.83 6.19 12.99
N ASP A 140 3.08 5.72 12.95
CA ASP A 140 4.14 6.23 12.08
C ASP A 140 3.71 6.18 10.60
N GLN A 141 3.13 5.06 10.18
CA GLN A 141 2.65 4.87 8.82
C GLN A 141 1.49 5.81 8.49
N LEU A 142 0.52 5.94 9.40
CA LEU A 142 -0.60 6.86 9.23
C LEU A 142 -0.11 8.31 9.14
N ALA A 143 0.79 8.73 10.04
CA ALA A 143 1.35 10.08 10.05
C ALA A 143 2.12 10.39 8.76
N ALA A 144 2.91 9.45 8.25
CA ALA A 144 3.63 9.61 6.98
C ALA A 144 2.67 9.67 5.77
N THR A 145 1.51 9.00 5.86
CA THR A 145 0.50 9.02 4.81
C THR A 145 -0.26 10.35 4.78
N LEU A 146 -0.60 10.88 5.95
CA LEU A 146 -1.31 12.16 6.10
C LEU A 146 -0.40 13.38 5.90
N TRP A 147 0.85 13.29 6.35
CA TRP A 147 1.83 14.37 6.27
C TRP A 147 3.16 13.88 5.68
N PRO A 148 3.24 13.70 4.35
CA PRO A 148 4.45 13.21 3.68
C PRO A 148 5.70 14.01 4.02
N ALA A 149 5.58 15.32 4.24
CA ALA A 149 6.68 16.20 4.65
C ALA A 149 7.35 15.77 5.97
N ARG A 150 6.62 15.08 6.87
CA ARG A 150 7.14 14.61 8.17
C ARG A 150 7.89 13.28 8.08
N ALA A 151 7.86 12.60 6.93
CA ALA A 151 8.57 11.34 6.75
C ALA A 151 10.09 11.50 6.94
N ALA A 152 10.66 12.63 6.53
CA ALA A 152 12.08 12.94 6.72
C ALA A 152 12.46 13.06 8.20
N THR A 153 11.61 13.70 9.02
CA THR A 153 11.82 13.84 10.46
C THR A 153 11.93 12.49 11.14
N ARG A 154 11.05 11.54 10.79
CA ARG A 154 11.10 10.17 11.33
C ARG A 154 12.42 9.46 10.98
N SER A 155 12.84 9.53 9.72
CA SER A 155 14.10 8.92 9.27
C SER A 155 15.31 9.56 9.94
N ALA A 156 15.29 10.89 10.17
CA ALA A 156 16.35 11.58 10.91
C ALA A 156 16.39 11.12 12.38
N TYR A 157 15.25 11.07 13.05
CA TYR A 157 15.15 10.58 14.43
C TYR A 157 15.66 9.14 14.58
N ALA A 158 15.25 8.24 13.69
CA ALA A 158 15.67 6.83 13.73
C ALA A 158 17.20 6.69 13.58
N ARG A 159 17.82 7.47 12.68
CA ARG A 159 19.28 7.49 12.51
C ARG A 159 19.99 8.01 13.76
N ALA A 160 19.52 9.13 14.31
CA ALA A 160 20.10 9.72 15.53
C ALA A 160 20.00 8.75 16.73
N LEU A 161 18.85 8.08 16.89
CA LEU A 161 18.66 7.07 17.94
C LEU A 161 19.61 5.88 17.76
N ALA A 162 19.80 5.40 16.53
CA ALA A 162 20.72 4.31 16.24
C ALA A 162 22.18 4.69 16.53
N GLN A 163 22.61 5.89 16.11
CA GLN A 163 23.94 6.43 16.41
C GLN A 163 24.17 6.56 17.92
N ARG A 164 23.18 7.09 18.66
CA ARG A 164 23.25 7.18 20.12
C ARG A 164 23.40 5.80 20.76
N ASN A 165 22.61 4.82 20.33
CA ASN A 165 22.67 3.48 20.90
C ASN A 165 24.01 2.79 20.61
N ALA A 166 24.59 3.00 19.43
CA ALA A 166 25.92 2.49 19.09
C ALA A 166 27.05 3.15 19.91
N ALA A 167 26.91 4.43 20.27
CA ALA A 167 27.88 5.13 21.11
C ALA A 167 27.80 4.79 22.60
N LEU A 168 26.70 4.15 23.03
CA LEU A 168 26.47 3.71 24.42
C LEU A 168 26.75 2.21 24.61
N ALA A 169 27.00 1.48 23.53
CA ALA A 169 27.36 0.06 23.53
C ALA A 169 28.88 -0.09 23.60
#